data_AF-A0A7Y7I7L5-F1
#
_entry.id   AF-A0A7Y7I7L5-F1
#
_cell.length_a   1.000
_cell.length_b   1.000
_cell.length_c   1.000
_cell.angle_alpha   90.00
_cell.angle_beta   90.00
_cell.angle_gamma   90.00
#
_symmetry.space_group_name_H-M   'P 1'
#
loop_
_entity.id
_entity.type
_entity.pdbx_description
1 polymer ?
#
loop_
_entity_poly.entity_id
_entity_poly.type
_entity_poly.pdbx_seq_one_letter_code
_entity_poly.pdbx_strand_id
1 'polypeptide(L)'
;MKISLDPSLDARRQDVPSSTVLSSWYDANAAIQRLWAIQPTGGGGLPAMRVVVMLASSPDGDDANLTWMARGPGWEQELRQQLAGAVQLEWIDGPLPDEFEIDGEGVVLSLLCWRDATLLQD
;
A
#
# COMPACT_ATOMS: atom_id res chain seq x y z
N MET A 1 5.52 -4.26 -15.44
CA MET A 1 6.75 -3.44 -15.29
C MET A 1 7.41 -3.86 -13.98
N LYS A 2 8.74 -3.95 -13.90
CA LYS A 2 9.45 -4.27 -12.64
C LYS A 2 9.52 -2.98 -11.81
N ILE A 3 8.68 -2.85 -10.79
CA ILE A 3 8.73 -1.72 -9.87
C ILE A 3 9.66 -2.14 -8.73
N SER A 4 10.90 -1.65 -8.76
CA SER A 4 11.83 -1.80 -7.64
C SER A 4 11.36 -0.88 -6.52
N LEU A 5 10.85 -1.47 -5.43
CA LEU A 5 10.36 -0.77 -4.23
C LEU A 5 11.49 -0.24 -3.35
N ASP A 6 12.62 0.12 -3.94
CA ASP A 6 13.73 0.73 -3.23
C ASP A 6 13.25 2.12 -2.76
N PRO A 7 13.23 2.39 -1.44
CA PRO A 7 12.74 3.66 -0.91
C PRO A 7 13.52 4.86 -1.49
N SER A 8 14.72 4.61 -2.01
CA SER A 8 15.61 5.59 -2.64
C SER A 8 15.17 6.01 -4.06
N LEU A 9 14.45 5.15 -4.79
CA LEU A 9 14.15 5.35 -6.22
C LEU A 9 12.77 5.97 -6.50
N ASP A 10 11.77 5.76 -5.63
CA ASP A 10 10.36 6.04 -5.94
C ASP A 10 9.82 7.39 -5.44
N ALA A 11 10.68 8.32 -5.00
CA ALA A 11 10.27 9.65 -4.54
C ALA A 11 9.75 10.59 -5.66
N ARG A 12 9.72 10.15 -6.93
CA ARG A 12 9.41 11.01 -8.07
C ARG A 12 8.00 10.80 -8.62
N ARG A 13 7.00 11.26 -7.86
CA ARG A 13 5.79 12.01 -8.28
C ARG A 13 4.68 11.80 -7.24
N GLN A 14 4.73 12.61 -6.18
CA GLN A 14 3.63 12.72 -5.23
C GLN A 14 2.50 13.55 -5.85
N ASP A 15 1.37 12.93 -6.11
CA ASP A 15 0.10 13.66 -6.25
C ASP A 15 -0.30 14.13 -4.84
N VAL A 16 -0.04 15.40 -4.55
CA VAL A 16 -0.07 16.02 -3.20
C VAL A 16 -1.36 15.74 -2.40
N PRO A 17 -2.59 15.81 -2.97
CA PRO A 17 -3.80 15.57 -2.18
C PRO A 17 -3.97 14.10 -1.81
N SER A 18 -3.74 13.18 -2.76
CA SER A 18 -3.84 11.74 -2.54
C SER A 18 -2.83 11.26 -1.50
N SER A 19 -1.60 11.80 -1.55
CA SER A 19 -0.52 11.47 -0.62
C SER A 19 -0.84 11.86 0.83
N THR A 20 -1.50 13.00 1.04
CA THR A 20 -1.88 13.47 2.39
C THR A 20 -2.95 12.58 3.01
N VAL A 21 -3.98 12.21 2.24
CA VAL A 21 -5.04 11.30 2.69
C VAL A 21 -4.47 9.93 3.05
N LEU A 22 -3.63 9.37 2.16
CA LEU A 22 -2.98 8.08 2.40
C LEU A 22 -2.07 8.10 3.63
N SER A 23 -1.34 9.21 3.85
CA SER A 23 -0.48 9.37 5.03
C SER A 23 -1.29 9.39 6.33
N SER A 24 -2.39 10.16 6.36
CA SER A 24 -3.27 10.21 7.53
C SER A 24 -3.97 8.87 7.78
N TRP A 25 -4.38 8.17 6.72
CA TRP A 25 -4.99 6.86 6.82
C TRP A 25 -4.02 5.79 7.31
N TYR A 26 -2.79 5.81 6.81
CA TYR A 26 -1.70 4.93 7.28
C TYR A 26 -1.32 5.23 8.74
N ASP A 27 -1.37 6.49 9.17
CA ASP A 27 -1.16 6.83 10.58
C ASP A 27 -2.25 6.27 11.50
N ALA A 28 -3.51 6.34 11.09
CA ALA A 28 -4.64 5.82 11.84
C ALA A 28 -4.67 4.27 11.94
N ASN A 29 -4.04 3.57 11.00
CA ASN A 29 -4.08 2.12 10.89
C ASN A 29 -2.73 1.48 11.28
N ALA A 30 -2.45 1.46 12.59
CA ALA A 30 -1.19 0.95 13.14
C ALA A 30 -0.86 -0.52 12.83
N ALA A 31 -1.86 -1.32 12.43
CA ALA A 31 -1.65 -2.69 11.98
C ALA A 31 -0.89 -2.77 10.64
N ILE A 32 -0.87 -1.68 9.87
CA ILE A 32 -0.23 -1.61 8.57
C ILE A 32 1.23 -1.18 8.75
N GLN A 33 2.13 -2.06 8.35
CA GLN A 33 3.58 -1.84 8.40
C GLN A 33 4.09 -1.11 7.16
N ARG A 34 3.56 -1.42 5.97
CA ARG A 34 3.91 -0.72 4.71
C ARG A 34 2.68 -0.49 3.84
N LEU A 35 2.71 0.59 3.06
CA LEU A 35 1.69 0.95 2.09
C LEU A 35 2.32 1.42 0.78
N TRP A 36 1.77 0.94 -0.33
CA TRP A 36 2.07 1.39 -1.68
C TRP A 36 0.78 1.84 -2.36
N ALA A 37 0.77 3.07 -2.89
CA ALA A 37 -0.33 3.55 -3.71
C ALA A 37 0.12 3.68 -5.15
N ILE A 38 -0.63 3.09 -6.07
CA ILE A 38 -0.25 2.90 -7.46
C ILE A 38 -1.41 3.35 -8.33
N GLN A 39 -1.13 4.25 -9.26
CA GLN A 39 -2.06 4.66 -10.29
C GLN A 39 -1.84 3.79 -11.53
N PRO A 40 -2.80 2.95 -11.95
CA PRO A 40 -2.66 2.20 -13.18
C PRO A 40 -2.61 3.15 -14.38
N THR A 41 -1.69 2.91 -15.32
CA THR A 41 -1.52 3.74 -16.52
C THR A 41 -2.17 3.12 -17.77
N GLY A 42 -2.76 1.92 -17.67
CA GLY A 42 -3.36 1.21 -18.80
C GLY A 42 -4.78 0.68 -18.53
N GLY A 43 -5.70 0.93 -19.46
CA GLY A 43 -7.05 0.37 -19.50
C GLY A 43 -8.12 1.41 -19.82
N GLY A 44 -8.93 1.18 -20.86
CA GLY A 44 -10.06 2.05 -21.20
C GLY A 44 -11.10 2.11 -20.08
N GLY A 45 -11.05 3.17 -19.28
CA GLY A 45 -11.89 3.41 -18.09
C GLY A 45 -11.23 4.43 -17.16
N LEU A 46 -11.87 4.74 -16.03
CA LEU A 46 -11.22 5.43 -14.90
C LEU A 46 -10.46 4.35 -14.12
N PRO A 47 -9.12 4.25 -14.23
CA PRO A 47 -8.38 3.19 -13.56
C PRO A 47 -8.55 3.35 -12.04
N ALA A 48 -8.88 2.25 -11.36
CA ALA A 48 -8.97 2.26 -9.91
C ALA A 48 -7.57 2.37 -9.32
N MET A 49 -7.35 3.31 -8.39
CA MET A 49 -6.09 3.40 -7.66
C MET A 49 -5.88 2.10 -6.88
N ARG A 50 -4.74 1.47 -7.08
CA ARG A 50 -4.37 0.24 -6.39
C ARG A 50 -3.58 0.61 -5.14
N VAL A 51 -4.09 0.22 -3.97
CA VAL A 51 -3.41 0.41 -2.70
C VAL A 51 -3.02 -0.96 -2.20
N VAL A 52 -1.73 -1.21 -2.12
CA VAL A 52 -1.18 -2.47 -1.61
C VAL A 52 -0.68 -2.21 -0.20
N VAL A 53 -1.01 -3.10 0.74
CA VAL A 53 -0.61 -2.96 2.14
C VAL A 53 0.07 -4.23 2.65
N MET A 54 0.97 -4.02 3.60
CA MET A 54 1.58 -5.07 4.38
C MET A 54 1.24 -4.86 5.84
N LEU A 55 0.80 -5.93 6.50
CA LEU A 55 0.49 -5.89 7.92
C LEU A 55 1.71 -6.28 8.74
N ALA A 56 1.78 -5.76 9.96
CA ALA A 56 2.79 -6.16 10.92
C ALA A 56 2.69 -7.66 11.18
N SER A 57 3.81 -8.38 11.02
CA SER A 57 3.88 -9.77 11.41
C SER A 57 3.80 -9.87 12.94
N SER A 58 2.72 -10.45 13.45
CA SER A 58 2.66 -10.79 14.86
C SER A 58 3.58 -11.99 15.14
N PRO A 59 4.30 -12.01 16.27
CA PRO A 59 5.22 -13.09 16.63
C PRO A 59 4.52 -14.46 16.75
N ASP A 60 3.20 -14.47 16.97
CA ASP A 60 2.35 -15.66 17.04
C ASP A 60 1.81 -16.14 15.68
N GLY A 61 2.15 -15.49 14.57
CA GLY A 61 1.98 -16.00 13.20
C GLY A 61 0.59 -15.89 12.56
N ASP A 62 -0.50 -15.82 13.33
CA ASP A 62 -1.88 -15.87 12.78
C ASP A 62 -2.63 -14.52 12.74
N ASP A 63 -2.08 -13.48 13.35
CA ASP A 63 -2.85 -12.25 13.63
C ASP A 63 -3.08 -11.37 12.39
N ALA A 64 -2.15 -11.40 11.43
CA ALA A 64 -2.22 -10.57 10.21
C ALA A 64 -3.37 -11.01 9.29
N ASN A 65 -3.55 -12.32 9.10
CA ASN A 65 -4.62 -12.86 8.26
C ASN A 65 -6.00 -12.55 8.86
N LEU A 66 -6.16 -12.76 10.17
CA LEU A 66 -7.40 -12.44 10.89
C LEU A 66 -7.69 -10.93 10.85
N THR A 67 -6.67 -10.10 11.02
CA THR A 67 -6.81 -8.64 10.91
C THR A 67 -7.26 -8.23 9.51
N TRP A 68 -6.65 -8.79 8.47
CA TRP A 68 -7.03 -8.53 7.08
C TRP A 68 -8.46 -8.98 6.79
N MET A 69 -8.85 -10.19 7.19
CA MET A 69 -10.22 -10.68 7.02
C MET A 69 -11.26 -9.80 7.73
N ALA A 70 -10.95 -9.32 8.92
CA ALA A 70 -11.86 -8.49 9.72
C ALA A 70 -11.94 -7.03 9.23
N ARG A 71 -10.82 -6.44 8.80
CA ARG A 71 -10.71 -5.00 8.52
C ARG A 71 -10.53 -4.65 7.05
N GLY A 72 -9.95 -5.53 6.24
CA GLY A 72 -9.64 -5.30 4.83
C GLY A 72 -10.81 -4.75 4.01
N PRO A 73 -12.02 -5.35 4.05
CA PRO A 73 -13.18 -4.81 3.34
C PRO A 73 -13.61 -3.42 3.84
N GLY A 74 -13.46 -3.14 5.14
CA GLY A 74 -13.76 -1.84 5.74
C GLY A 74 -12.76 -0.78 5.27
N TRP A 75 -11.48 -1.11 5.35
CA TRP A 75 -10.36 -0.30 4.88
C TRP A 75 -10.48 0.09 3.41
N GLU A 76 -10.84 -0.86 2.54
CA GLU A 76 -11.07 -0.57 1.13
C GLU A 76 -12.19 0.48 0.95
N GLN A 77 -13.30 0.32 1.67
CA GLN A 77 -14.41 1.27 1.60
C GLN A 77 -14.06 2.64 2.16
N GLU A 78 -13.31 2.71 3.26
CA GLU A 78 -12.82 3.97 3.83
C GLU A 78 -11.95 4.73 2.84
N LEU A 79 -11.01 4.04 2.18
CA LEU A 79 -10.16 4.66 1.17
C LEU A 79 -10.96 5.12 -0.06
N ARG A 80 -11.94 4.34 -0.52
CA ARG A 80 -12.85 4.76 -1.60
C ARG A 80 -13.60 6.04 -1.26
N GLN A 81 -14.06 6.19 -0.01
CA GLN A 81 -14.76 7.39 0.46
C GLN A 81 -13.82 8.59 0.56
N GLN A 82 -12.60 8.41 1.09
CA GLN A 82 -11.65 9.50 1.30
C GLN A 82 -10.97 9.98 0.02
N LEU A 83 -10.68 9.07 -0.92
CA LEU A 83 -10.04 9.38 -2.20
C LEU A 83 -11.05 9.70 -3.32
N ALA A 84 -12.35 9.71 -3.01
CA ALA A 84 -13.45 10.03 -3.94
C ALA A 84 -13.36 9.29 -5.29
N GLY A 85 -12.88 8.04 -5.27
CA GLY A 85 -12.51 7.31 -6.47
C GLY A 85 -12.56 5.81 -6.29
N ALA A 86 -12.45 5.09 -7.41
CA ALA A 86 -12.30 3.65 -7.38
C ALA A 86 -10.93 3.32 -6.77
N VAL A 87 -10.94 2.63 -5.64
CA VAL A 87 -9.74 2.09 -4.97
C VAL A 87 -9.87 0.58 -4.91
N GLN A 88 -8.77 -0.12 -5.16
CA GLN A 88 -8.63 -1.56 -4.91
C GLN A 88 -7.59 -1.75 -3.82
N LEU A 89 -7.97 -2.39 -2.71
CA LEU A 89 -7.05 -2.65 -1.60
C LEU A 89 -6.56 -4.10 -1.68
N GLU A 90 -5.24 -4.28 -1.68
CA GLU A 90 -4.59 -5.58 -1.76
C GLU A 90 -3.67 -5.78 -0.57
N TRP A 91 -3.57 -7.02 -0.09
CA TRP A 91 -2.70 -7.40 1.01
C TRP A 91 -1.63 -8.37 0.52
N ILE A 92 -0.39 -8.09 0.91
CA ILE A 92 0.74 -9.00 0.72
C ILE A 92 0.94 -9.78 2.02
N ASP A 93 0.74 -11.10 1.93
CA ASP A 93 1.06 -12.04 3.00
C ASP A 93 2.50 -12.56 2.86
N GLY A 94 3.23 -12.65 3.97
CA GLY A 94 4.59 -13.20 4.03
C GLY A 94 5.75 -12.19 4.04
N PRO A 95 7.01 -12.68 4.15
CA PRO A 95 8.19 -11.85 4.17
C PRO A 95 8.33 -11.09 2.85
N LEU A 96 8.72 -9.80 2.94
CA LEU A 96 9.01 -8.99 1.76
C LEU A 96 10.10 -9.67 0.92
N PRO A 97 9.82 -10.05 -0.34
CA PRO A 97 10.90 -10.22 -1.27
C PRO A 97 11.54 -8.85 -1.51
N ASP A 98 12.87 -8.80 -1.63
CA ASP A 98 13.62 -7.59 -2.02
C ASP A 98 13.07 -6.94 -3.31
N GLU A 99 12.40 -7.74 -4.15
CA GLU A 99 11.73 -7.30 -5.37
C GLU A 99 10.30 -7.87 -5.39
N PHE A 100 9.29 -6.99 -5.36
CA PHE A 100 7.89 -7.38 -5.52
C PHE A 100 7.42 -7.03 -6.93
N GLU A 101 7.02 -8.03 -7.71
CA GLU A 101 6.39 -7.80 -9.01
C GLU A 101 4.89 -7.53 -8.81
N ILE A 102 4.47 -6.30 -9.07
CA ILE A 102 3.06 -5.95 -9.14
C ILE A 102 2.63 -6.12 -10.60
N ASP A 103 1.76 -7.09 -10.86
CA ASP A 103 1.17 -7.30 -12.17
C ASP A 103 0.31 -6.07 -12.57
N GLY A 104 0.87 -5.23 -13.45
CA GLY A 104 0.20 -4.05 -14.00
C GLY A 104 1.15 -3.03 -14.63
N GLU A 105 0.62 -2.22 -15.54
CA GLU A 105 1.25 -0.94 -15.95
C GLU A 105 0.73 0.16 -15.01
N GLY A 106 1.61 0.84 -14.27
CA GLY A 106 1.22 1.89 -13.35
C GLY A 106 2.38 2.69 -12.77
N VAL A 107 2.07 3.81 -12.13
CA VAL A 107 3.04 4.71 -11.46
C VAL A 107 2.79 4.67 -9.95
N VAL A 108 3.84 4.45 -9.16
CA VAL A 108 3.77 4.59 -7.70
C VAL A 108 3.56 6.07 -7.37
N LEU A 109 2.47 6.38 -6.69
CA LEU A 109 2.14 7.72 -6.22
C LEU A 109 2.67 7.98 -4.81
N SER A 110 2.72 6.95 -3.97
CA SER A 110 3.19 7.06 -2.59
C SER A 110 3.66 5.71 -2.05
N LEU A 111 4.73 5.79 -1.25
CA LEU A 111 5.32 4.70 -0.48
C LEU A 111 5.40 5.16 0.97
N LEU A 112 4.73 4.45 1.89
CA LEU A 112 4.78 4.73 3.32
C LEU A 112 5.27 3.49 4.06
N CYS A 113 6.41 3.62 4.74
CA CYS A 113 7.07 2.50 5.40
C CYS A 113 7.75 2.91 6.72
N TRP A 114 7.42 4.07 7.30
CA TRP A 114 8.10 4.55 8.51
C TRP A 114 7.88 3.68 9.75
N ARG A 115 6.87 2.78 9.74
CA ARG A 115 6.63 1.80 10.81
C ARG A 115 7.46 0.53 10.64
N ASP A 116 8.09 0.37 9.48
CA ASP A 116 8.87 -0.80 9.15
C ASP A 116 10.29 -0.70 9.74
N ALA A 117 10.50 -1.36 10.86
CA ALA A 117 11.80 -1.39 11.52
C ALA A 117 12.86 -2.22 10.77
N THR A 118 12.45 -3.06 9.80
CA THR A 118 13.38 -3.87 9.01
C THR A 118 14.15 -3.04 7.97
N LEU A 119 13.65 -1.85 7.63
CA LEU A 119 14.37 -0.86 6.80
C LEU A 119 15.47 -0.10 7.56
N LEU A 120 15.52 -0.19 8.89
CA LEU A 120 16.51 0.52 9.70
C LEU A 120 17.82 -0.27 9.91
N GLN A 121 17.95 -1.45 9.29
CA GLN A 121 19.18 -2.24 9.32
C GLN A 121 20.05 -1.89 8.11
N ASP A 122 20.73 -0.75 8.17
CA ASP A 122 21.95 -0.46 7.40
C ASP A 122 23.17 -0.66 8.30
#